data_AF-A0A0D0IP62-F1
#
_entry.id   AF-A0A0D0IP62-F1
#
_cell.length_a   1.000
_cell.length_b   1.000
_cell.length_c   1.000
_cell.angle_alpha   90.00
_cell.angle_beta   90.00
_cell.angle_gamma   90.00
#
_symmetry.space_group_name_H-M   'P 1'
#
loop_
_entity.id
_entity.type
_entity.pdbx_description
1 polymer ?
#
loop_
_entity_poly.entity_id
_entity_poly.type
_entity_poly.pdbx_seq_one_letter_code
_entity_poly.pdbx_strand_id
1 'polypeptide(L)'
;MINTEHSGQHPISAAEAQHLLNSVPDRPRRAFGIGDRVSAAATIALSFAAGLLAVGGFPWWALTPALAAILSSHWWLNNRVTRPNEPRLKGRVVLTVFTVWVLIPVWRGIMYGDTVPFPEAILAASFAPVAWLIFYIVLLIRR
;
A
#
# COMPACT_ATOMS: atom_id res chain seq x y z
N MET A 1 -19.45 21.67 -54.42
CA MET A 1 -18.02 21.90 -54.14
C MET A 1 -17.82 21.77 -52.64
N ILE A 2 -17.29 20.64 -52.18
CA ILE A 2 -16.86 20.44 -50.79
C ILE A 2 -15.37 20.12 -50.89
N ASN A 3 -14.52 21.08 -50.51
CA ASN A 3 -13.08 20.86 -50.38
C ASN A 3 -12.84 20.05 -49.10
N THR A 4 -12.57 18.76 -49.25
CA THR A 4 -11.93 17.94 -48.23
C THR A 4 -10.44 18.29 -48.21
N GLU A 5 -10.05 19.27 -47.40
CA GLU A 5 -8.64 19.44 -47.04
C GLU A 5 -8.20 18.23 -46.23
N HIS A 6 -7.51 17.31 -46.89
CA HIS A 6 -6.62 16.37 -46.23
C HIS A 6 -5.58 17.17 -45.46
N SER A 7 -5.73 17.24 -44.14
CA SER A 7 -4.66 17.66 -43.23
C SER A 7 -3.49 16.71 -43.39
N GLY A 8 -2.59 17.05 -44.32
CA GLY A 8 -1.35 16.34 -44.55
C GLY A 8 -0.56 16.32 -43.25
N GLN A 9 -0.33 15.13 -42.70
CA GLN A 9 0.66 14.92 -41.67
C GLN A 9 2.01 15.30 -42.27
N HIS A 10 2.49 16.51 -42.00
CA HIS A 10 3.86 16.90 -42.32
C HIS A 10 4.80 15.94 -41.57
N PRO A 11 5.78 15.32 -42.27
CA PRO A 11 6.77 14.48 -41.62
C PRO A 11 7.56 15.36 -40.65
N ILE A 12 7.39 15.08 -39.35
CA ILE A 12 8.07 15.80 -38.27
C ILE A 12 9.58 15.64 -38.49
N SER A 13 10.28 16.75 -38.67
CA SER A 13 11.73 16.73 -38.80
C SER A 13 12.39 16.28 -37.50
N ALA A 14 13.57 15.67 -37.57
CA ALA A 14 14.29 15.22 -36.37
C ALA A 14 14.54 16.37 -35.36
N ALA A 15 14.73 17.60 -35.85
CA ALA A 15 14.90 18.79 -35.02
C ALA A 15 13.60 19.17 -34.27
N GLU A 16 12.45 19.02 -34.93
CA GLU A 16 11.14 19.31 -34.34
C GLU A 16 10.71 18.23 -33.34
N ALA A 17 11.04 16.96 -33.62
CA ALA A 17 10.90 15.87 -32.66
C ALA A 17 11.75 16.10 -31.40
N GLN A 18 12.99 16.57 -31.55
CA GLN A 18 13.87 16.89 -30.43
C GLN A 18 13.35 18.08 -29.62
N HIS A 19 12.84 19.12 -30.28
CA HIS A 19 12.23 20.27 -29.63
C HIS A 19 10.99 19.88 -28.82
N LEU A 20 10.14 19.00 -29.38
CA LEU A 20 8.98 18.47 -28.67
C LEU A 20 9.38 17.63 -27.45
N LEU A 21 10.39 16.76 -27.58
CA LEU A 21 10.91 15.99 -26.43
C LEU A 21 11.49 16.89 -25.33
N ASN A 22 12.20 17.95 -25.70
CA ASN A 22 12.76 18.92 -24.75
C ASN A 22 11.69 19.81 -24.08
N SER A 23 10.52 19.96 -24.74
CA SER A 23 9.38 20.71 -24.19
C SER A 23 8.55 19.91 -23.17
N VAL A 24 8.75 18.59 -23.07
CA VAL A 24 8.10 17.76 -22.06
C VAL A 24 8.74 18.04 -20.70
N PRO A 25 8.04 18.64 -19.74
CA PRO A 25 8.58 18.84 -18.40
C PRO A 25 8.92 17.49 -17.78
N ASP A 26 10.06 17.43 -17.08
CA ASP A 26 10.51 16.23 -16.39
C ASP A 26 9.39 15.67 -15.52
N ARG A 27 8.97 14.43 -15.82
CA ARG A 27 7.93 13.77 -15.05
C ARG A 27 8.48 13.52 -13.65
N PRO A 28 7.86 14.05 -12.57
CA PRO A 28 8.40 13.84 -11.24
C PRO A 28 8.49 12.34 -10.96
N ARG A 29 9.69 11.83 -10.66
CA ARG A 29 9.86 10.39 -10.35
C ARG A 29 9.15 10.07 -9.03
N ARG A 30 8.64 8.84 -8.88
CA ARG A 30 8.02 8.39 -7.63
C ARG A 30 9.04 8.46 -6.49
N ALA A 31 8.82 9.33 -5.52
CA ALA A 31 9.72 9.51 -4.39
C ALA A 31 9.21 8.74 -3.15
N PHE A 32 9.95 7.73 -2.72
CA PHE A 32 9.83 7.12 -1.39
C PHE A 32 10.73 7.87 -0.42
N GLY A 33 10.11 8.54 0.55
CA GLY A 33 10.78 9.27 1.62
C GLY A 33 10.89 8.45 2.90
N ILE A 34 11.56 9.03 3.90
CA ILE A 34 11.70 8.43 5.24
C ILE A 34 10.32 8.16 5.87
N GLY A 35 9.36 9.06 5.70
CA GLY A 35 8.00 8.89 6.22
C GLY A 35 7.30 7.63 5.71
N ASP A 36 7.59 7.18 4.48
CA ASP A 36 7.03 5.94 3.95
C ASP A 36 7.62 4.69 4.62
N ARG A 37 8.91 4.73 4.94
CA ARG A 37 9.59 3.65 5.66
C ARG A 37 9.10 3.54 7.08
N VAL A 38 8.97 4.69 7.76
CA VAL A 38 8.45 4.76 9.13
C VAL A 38 7.02 4.24 9.19
N SER A 39 6.15 4.67 8.27
CA SER A 39 4.78 4.19 8.22
C SER A 39 4.68 2.69 7.92
N ALA A 40 5.49 2.18 6.99
CA ALA A 40 5.54 0.75 6.70
C ALA A 40 6.00 -0.06 7.92
N ALA A 41 7.09 0.37 8.57
CA ALA A 41 7.61 -0.28 9.78
C ALA A 41 6.59 -0.23 10.93
N ALA A 42 5.94 0.91 11.16
CA ALA A 42 4.91 1.05 12.18
C ALA A 42 3.72 0.11 11.91
N THR A 43 3.25 0.06 10.66
CA THR A 43 2.14 -0.82 10.27
C THR A 43 2.49 -2.29 10.49
N ILE A 44 3.70 -2.70 10.12
CA ILE A 44 4.20 -4.06 10.32
C ILE A 44 4.29 -4.40 11.81
N ALA A 45 4.95 -3.56 12.60
CA ALA A 45 5.14 -3.80 14.03
C ALA A 45 3.80 -3.85 14.78
N LEU A 46 2.90 -2.91 14.51
CA LEU A 46 1.59 -2.84 15.15
C LEU A 46 0.69 -4.01 14.74
N SER A 47 0.63 -4.37 13.46
CA SER A 47 -0.17 -5.53 13.03
C SER A 47 0.37 -6.85 13.56
N PHE A 48 1.69 -7.01 13.64
CA PHE A 48 2.31 -8.18 14.25
C PHE A 48 2.02 -8.26 15.75
N ALA A 49 2.17 -7.16 16.49
CA ALA A 49 1.83 -7.10 17.91
C ALA A 49 0.34 -7.40 18.17
N ALA A 50 -0.55 -6.88 17.34
CA ALA A 50 -1.98 -7.20 17.40
C ALA A 50 -2.24 -8.70 17.18
N GLY A 51 -1.61 -9.28 16.16
CA GLY A 51 -1.70 -10.71 15.88
C GLY A 51 -1.26 -11.56 17.08
N LEU A 52 -0.08 -11.26 17.65
CA LEU A 52 0.46 -11.98 18.81
C LEU A 52 -0.43 -11.87 20.05
N LEU A 53 -0.94 -10.67 20.36
CA LEU A 53 -1.85 -10.48 21.50
C LEU A 53 -3.16 -11.23 21.29
N ALA A 54 -3.71 -11.21 20.08
CA ALA A 54 -4.96 -11.88 19.76
C ALA A 54 -4.84 -13.40 19.92
N VAL A 55 -3.84 -14.01 19.30
CA VAL A 55 -3.64 -15.46 19.35
C VAL A 55 -3.04 -15.95 20.68
N GLY A 56 -2.42 -15.05 21.45
CA GLY A 56 -1.84 -15.32 22.76
C GLY A 56 -2.81 -15.20 23.94
N GLY A 57 -4.11 -14.99 23.68
CA GLY A 57 -5.15 -14.95 24.73
C GLY A 57 -5.43 -13.56 25.31
N PHE A 58 -4.93 -12.49 24.68
CA PHE A 58 -5.18 -11.10 25.08
C PHE A 58 -5.92 -10.31 23.99
N PRO A 59 -7.09 -10.78 23.50
CA PRO A 59 -7.73 -10.22 22.31
C PRO A 59 -8.26 -8.80 22.52
N TRP A 60 -8.66 -8.42 23.73
CA TRP A 60 -9.06 -7.05 24.05
C TRP A 60 -7.88 -6.07 23.97
N TRP A 61 -6.69 -6.51 24.39
CA TRP A 61 -5.47 -5.72 24.28
C TRP A 61 -4.97 -5.62 22.84
N ALA A 62 -5.31 -6.59 21.99
CA ALA A 62 -4.98 -6.58 20.57
C ALA A 62 -5.72 -5.49 19.78
N LEU A 63 -6.85 -4.98 20.27
CA LEU A 63 -7.63 -3.93 19.60
C LEU A 63 -6.81 -2.65 19.39
N THR A 64 -6.07 -2.21 20.40
CA THR A 64 -5.27 -0.98 20.35
C THR A 64 -4.22 -1.00 19.23
N PRO A 65 -3.31 -1.98 19.16
CA PRO A 65 -2.36 -2.07 18.05
C PRO A 65 -3.02 -2.40 16.71
N ALA A 66 -4.14 -3.15 16.68
CA ALA A 66 -4.88 -3.40 15.44
C ALA A 66 -5.42 -2.11 14.82
N LEU A 67 -6.11 -1.29 15.62
CA LEU A 67 -6.63 0.00 15.19
C LEU A 67 -5.51 0.95 14.78
N ALA A 68 -4.41 1.01 15.55
CA ALA A 68 -3.26 1.83 15.21
C ALA A 68 -2.62 1.42 13.88
N ALA A 69 -2.50 0.12 13.59
CA ALA A 69 -2.01 -0.39 12.31
C ALA A 69 -2.96 -0.03 11.15
N ILE A 70 -4.28 -0.20 11.34
CA ILE A 70 -5.30 0.14 10.33
C ILE A 70 -5.29 1.65 10.04
N LEU A 71 -5.26 2.50 11.07
CA LEU A 71 -5.23 3.95 10.88
C LEU A 71 -3.93 4.41 10.20
N SER A 72 -2.79 3.86 10.62
CA SER A 72 -1.48 4.19 10.03
C SER A 72 -1.41 3.84 8.55
N SER A 73 -1.90 2.65 8.18
CA SER A 73 -1.93 2.17 6.79
C SER A 73 -2.88 2.98 5.91
N HIS A 74 -4.08 3.33 6.42
CA HIS A 74 -5.03 4.17 5.71
C HIS A 74 -4.53 5.60 5.52
N TRP A 75 -3.97 6.20 6.59
CA TRP A 75 -3.39 7.54 6.53
C TRP A 75 -2.27 7.62 5.49
N TRP A 76 -1.37 6.63 5.50
CA TRP A 76 -0.29 6.55 4.52
C TRP A 76 -0.79 6.39 3.09
N LEU A 77 -1.76 5.49 2.86
CA LEU A 77 -2.31 5.30 1.52
C LEU A 77 -3.03 6.56 1.02
N ASN A 78 -3.83 7.21 1.86
CA ASN A 78 -4.54 8.43 1.48
C ASN A 78 -3.57 9.55 1.08
N ASN A 79 -2.49 9.73 1.83
CA ASN A 79 -1.42 10.69 1.51
C ASN A 79 -0.62 10.32 0.25
N ARG A 80 -0.67 9.05 -0.17
CA ARG A 80 -0.01 8.55 -1.37
C ARG A 80 -0.87 8.75 -2.62
N VAL A 81 -2.16 8.44 -2.53
CA VAL A 81 -3.11 8.57 -3.64
C VAL A 81 -3.29 10.03 -4.09
N THR A 82 -3.10 11.01 -3.20
CA THR A 82 -3.14 12.44 -3.54
C THR A 82 -1.93 12.91 -4.34
N ARG A 83 -0.87 12.09 -4.49
CA ARG A 83 0.33 12.47 -5.24
C ARG A 83 0.08 12.35 -6.75
N PRO A 84 0.50 13.33 -7.58
CA PRO A 84 0.21 13.39 -9.02
C PRO A 84 0.59 12.14 -9.83
N ASN A 85 1.60 11.36 -9.38
CA ASN A 85 2.14 10.20 -10.09
C ASN A 85 1.56 8.83 -9.63
N GLU A 86 0.64 8.85 -8.66
CA GLU A 86 0.13 7.65 -8.00
C GLU A 86 -1.41 7.46 -8.01
N PRO A 87 -2.22 8.07 -8.93
CA PRO A 87 -3.67 7.95 -8.88
C PRO A 87 -4.22 6.54 -9.19
N ARG A 88 -3.36 5.60 -9.65
CA ARG A 88 -3.73 4.22 -10.00
C ARG A 88 -3.28 3.17 -8.99
N LEU A 89 -2.88 3.57 -7.79
CA LEU A 89 -2.56 2.59 -6.75
C LEU A 89 -3.83 1.79 -6.45
N LYS A 90 -3.87 0.49 -6.82
CA LYS A 90 -4.92 -0.46 -6.40
C LYS A 90 -4.80 -0.79 -4.89
N GLY A 91 -4.36 0.17 -4.08
CA GLY A 91 -4.06 0.01 -2.66
C GLY A 91 -5.30 -0.20 -1.80
N ARG A 92 -6.49 0.18 -2.29
CA ARG A 92 -7.75 -0.06 -1.56
C ARG A 92 -8.01 -1.55 -1.35
N VAL A 93 -7.82 -2.38 -2.39
CA VAL A 93 -7.98 -3.84 -2.29
C VAL A 93 -6.99 -4.41 -1.27
N VAL A 94 -5.74 -3.97 -1.32
CA VAL A 94 -4.70 -4.42 -0.39
C VAL A 94 -5.03 -4.00 1.05
N LEU A 95 -5.51 -2.76 1.26
CA LEU A 95 -5.97 -2.31 2.58
C LEU A 95 -7.13 -3.16 3.10
N THR A 96 -8.13 -3.46 2.26
CA THR A 96 -9.26 -4.30 2.68
C THR A 96 -8.78 -5.68 3.12
N VAL A 97 -7.93 -6.33 2.31
CA VAL A 97 -7.35 -7.64 2.66
C VAL A 97 -6.53 -7.55 3.95
N PHE A 98 -5.68 -6.53 4.08
CA PHE A 98 -4.88 -6.29 5.28
C PHE A 98 -5.76 -6.11 6.52
N THR A 99 -6.77 -5.24 6.47
CA THR A 99 -7.69 -4.98 7.59
C THR A 99 -8.44 -6.25 8.00
N VAL A 100 -8.95 -7.02 7.03
CA VAL A 100 -9.62 -8.29 7.31
C VAL A 100 -8.66 -9.26 8.01
N TRP A 101 -7.43 -9.40 7.51
CA TRP A 101 -6.43 -10.29 8.10
C TRP A 101 -5.97 -9.86 9.50
N VAL A 102 -5.91 -8.56 9.79
CA VAL A 102 -5.65 -8.07 11.15
C VAL A 102 -6.82 -8.37 12.09
N LEU A 103 -8.06 -8.22 11.61
CA LEU A 103 -9.26 -8.35 12.45
C LEU A 103 -9.69 -9.79 12.72
N ILE A 104 -9.46 -10.73 11.80
CA ILE A 104 -9.83 -12.15 11.98
C ILE A 104 -9.32 -12.73 13.31
N PRO A 105 -8.02 -12.68 13.65
CA PRO A 105 -7.53 -13.27 14.89
C PRO A 105 -8.08 -12.53 16.12
N VAL A 106 -8.24 -11.20 16.06
CA VAL A 106 -8.82 -10.40 17.15
C VAL A 106 -10.27 -10.82 17.41
N TRP A 107 -11.09 -10.90 16.35
CA TRP A 107 -12.47 -11.32 16.43
C TRP A 107 -12.60 -12.76 16.96
N ARG A 108 -11.78 -13.69 16.46
CA ARG A 108 -11.76 -15.09 16.95
C ARG A 108 -11.42 -15.17 18.43
N GLY A 109 -10.42 -14.41 18.88
CA GLY A 109 -10.05 -14.35 20.29
C GLY A 109 -11.16 -13.77 21.16
N ILE A 110 -11.87 -12.71 20.71
CA ILE A 110 -13.00 -12.12 21.44
C ILE A 110 -14.19 -13.09 21.52
N MET A 111 -14.57 -13.70 20.41
CA MET A 111 -15.81 -14.49 20.33
C MET A 111 -15.66 -15.91 20.88
N TYR A 112 -14.50 -16.55 20.65
CA TYR A 112 -14.32 -17.97 20.92
C TYR A 112 -13.24 -18.25 21.97
N GLY A 113 -12.46 -17.25 22.37
CA GLY A 113 -11.28 -17.47 23.22
C GLY A 113 -10.20 -18.31 22.51
N ASP A 114 -10.23 -18.33 21.17
CA ASP A 114 -9.28 -19.10 20.36
C ASP A 114 -7.85 -18.62 20.61
N THR A 115 -6.97 -19.55 20.99
CA THR A 115 -5.54 -19.32 21.15
C THR A 115 -4.75 -20.25 20.25
N VAL A 116 -3.54 -19.83 19.89
CA VAL A 116 -2.60 -20.64 19.10
C VAL A 116 -1.37 -20.91 19.97
N PRO A 117 -0.93 -22.17 20.12
CA PRO A 117 0.27 -22.47 20.87
C PRO A 117 1.52 -21.85 20.24
N PHE A 118 2.57 -21.73 21.04
CA PHE A 118 3.88 -21.32 20.56
C PHE A 118 4.63 -22.57 20.05
N PRO A 119 5.31 -22.52 18.88
CA PRO A 119 5.66 -21.33 18.07
C PRO A 119 4.67 -20.96 16.97
N GLU A 120 3.59 -21.71 16.76
CA GLU A 120 2.63 -21.51 15.67
C GLU A 120 1.96 -20.12 15.71
N ALA A 121 1.85 -19.55 16.92
CA ALA A 121 1.41 -18.17 17.15
C ALA A 121 2.19 -17.13 16.33
N ILE A 122 3.50 -17.33 16.13
CA ILE A 122 4.33 -16.41 15.33
C ILE A 122 3.86 -16.45 13.87
N LEU A 123 3.63 -17.63 13.32
CA LEU A 123 3.19 -17.79 11.93
C LEU A 123 1.78 -17.21 11.75
N ALA A 124 0.88 -17.50 12.69
CA ALA A 124 -0.48 -16.94 12.69
C ALA A 124 -0.50 -15.41 12.78
N ALA A 125 0.37 -14.81 13.60
CA ALA A 125 0.49 -13.36 13.72
C ALA A 125 1.17 -12.70 12.50
N SER A 126 1.89 -13.46 11.68
CA SER A 126 2.72 -12.92 10.60
C SER A 126 1.97 -12.65 9.29
N PHE A 127 0.76 -13.19 9.09
CA PHE A 127 0.07 -13.09 7.80
C PHE A 127 -0.18 -11.65 7.34
N ALA A 128 -0.80 -10.82 8.18
CA ALA A 128 -1.06 -9.41 7.88
C ALA A 128 0.22 -8.58 7.66
N PRO A 129 1.23 -8.61 8.56
CA PRO A 129 2.46 -7.86 8.36
C PRO A 129 3.27 -8.33 7.15
N VAL A 130 3.30 -9.63 6.84
CA VAL A 130 3.97 -10.16 5.63
C VAL A 130 3.28 -9.67 4.36
N ALA A 131 1.94 -9.70 4.30
CA ALA A 131 1.21 -9.16 3.15
C ALA A 131 1.50 -7.67 2.94
N TRP A 132 1.54 -6.89 4.03
CA TRP A 132 1.89 -5.47 3.97
C TRP A 132 3.33 -5.24 3.52
N LEU A 133 4.27 -6.04 4.02
CA LEU A 133 5.67 -5.98 3.63
C LEU A 133 5.87 -6.30 2.14
N ILE A 134 5.23 -7.36 1.64
CA ILE A 134 5.27 -7.72 0.22
C ILE A 134 4.73 -6.56 -0.62
N PHE A 135 3.58 -6.00 -0.24
CA PHE A 135 3.00 -4.85 -0.92
C PHE A 135 3.96 -3.66 -0.95
N TYR A 136 4.58 -3.32 0.19
CA TYR A 136 5.55 -2.24 0.28
C TYR A 136 6.78 -2.47 -0.60
N ILE A 137 7.33 -3.69 -0.60
CA ILE A 137 8.48 -4.07 -1.45
C ILE A 137 8.13 -3.96 -2.93
N VAL A 138 6.95 -4.44 -3.35
CA VAL A 138 6.49 -4.32 -4.74
C VAL A 138 6.44 -2.86 -5.17
N LEU A 139 6.01 -1.95 -4.29
CA LEU A 139 6.01 -0.53 -4.59
C LEU A 139 7.42 0.09 -4.64
N LEU A 140 8.36 -0.42 -3.84
CA LEU A 140 9.77 -0.01 -3.91
C LEU A 140 10.44 -0.46 -5.22
N ILE A 141 10.13 -1.67 -5.71
CA ILE A 141 10.71 -2.21 -6.96
C ILE A 141 10.13 -1.51 -8.19
N ARG A 142 8.83 -1.19 -8.19
CA ARG A 142 8.13 -0.52 -9.31
C ARG A 142 8.40 1.00 -9.39
N ARG A 143 9.55 1.45 -8.91
CA ARG A 143 9.92 2.87 -8.78
C ARG A 143 10.54 3.44 -10.05
#